data_AF-A0A9W6GSZ9-F1
#
_entry.id   AF-A0A9W6GSZ9-F1
#
_cell.length_a   1.000
_cell.length_b   1.000
_cell.length_c   1.000
_cell.angle_alpha   90.00
_cell.angle_beta   90.00
_cell.angle_gamma   90.00
#
_symmetry.space_group_name_H-M   'P 1'
#
loop_
_entity.id
_entity.type
_entity.pdbx_description
1 polymer ?
#
loop_
_entity_poly.entity_id
_entity_poly.type
_entity_poly.pdbx_seq_one_letter_code
_entity_poly.pdbx_strand_id
1 'polypeptide(L)'
;MSPISIANAPAPLAPPPADVRARLVASAETPARPVVTTRETEPESSTAEAPAQKSEEAPAQASASEGERTRAAHCYVKLSGRVQTNATCQVQITENGIIFQIPGKPLSIEHVHGRTWAATLGGRALGNVYKSGSCWGGHGFYACKNG
;
A
#
# COMPACT_ATOMS: atom_id res chain seq x y z
N MET A 1 -4.42 55.93 -31.78
CA MET A 1 -4.54 55.88 -30.30
C MET A 1 -5.69 54.95 -29.98
N SER A 2 -5.41 53.76 -29.45
CA SER A 2 -6.41 52.73 -29.13
C SER A 2 -6.56 52.62 -27.61
N PRO A 3 -7.78 52.48 -27.05
CA PRO A 3 -7.96 52.36 -25.61
C PRO A 3 -7.61 50.96 -25.09
N ILE A 4 -6.98 50.92 -23.92
CA ILE A 4 -6.58 49.71 -23.19
C ILE A 4 -7.78 49.22 -22.36
N SER A 5 -8.24 48.00 -22.63
CA SER A 5 -9.24 47.30 -21.82
C SER A 5 -8.64 46.87 -20.48
N ILE A 6 -9.27 47.29 -19.37
CA ILE A 6 -8.90 46.89 -18.01
C ILE A 6 -9.63 45.58 -17.68
N ALA A 7 -8.85 44.52 -17.42
CA ALA A 7 -9.34 43.20 -17.06
C ALA A 7 -9.96 43.19 -15.65
N ASN A 8 -11.11 42.53 -15.54
CA ASN A 8 -11.88 42.33 -14.31
C ASN A 8 -11.14 41.35 -13.38
N ALA A 9 -10.68 41.81 -12.22
CA ALA A 9 -9.99 40.98 -11.23
C ALA A 9 -11.00 40.13 -10.43
N PRO A 10 -10.79 38.82 -10.24
CA PRO A 10 -11.68 37.98 -9.45
C PRO A 10 -11.61 38.34 -7.96
N ALA A 11 -12.79 38.34 -7.31
CA ALA A 11 -12.96 38.68 -5.90
C ALA A 11 -12.18 37.74 -4.96
N PRO A 12 -11.69 38.23 -3.81
CA PRO A 12 -10.99 37.41 -2.84
C PRO A 12 -11.93 36.39 -2.18
N LEU A 13 -11.45 35.15 -2.04
CA LEU A 13 -12.18 34.04 -1.43
C LEU A 13 -12.48 34.32 0.05
N ALA A 14 -13.74 34.14 0.44
CA ALA A 14 -14.20 34.32 1.82
C ALA A 14 -13.55 33.31 2.79
N PRO A 15 -13.32 33.69 4.06
CA PRO A 15 -12.76 32.79 5.06
C PRO A 15 -13.73 31.65 5.40
N PRO A 16 -13.22 30.47 5.78
CA PRO A 16 -14.04 29.31 6.11
C PRO A 16 -14.89 29.54 7.37
N PRO A 17 -16.07 28.90 7.45
CA PRO A 17 -17.00 29.04 8.57
C PRO A 17 -16.42 28.50 9.88
N ALA A 18 -16.80 29.14 10.99
CA ALA A 18 -16.26 28.91 12.34
C ALA A 18 -16.41 27.45 12.85
N ASP A 19 -17.39 26.71 12.35
CA ASP A 19 -17.62 25.29 12.68
C ASP A 19 -16.43 24.38 12.40
N VAL A 20 -15.64 24.70 11.36
CA VAL A 20 -14.46 23.89 11.00
C VAL A 20 -13.33 24.08 12.03
N ARG A 21 -13.22 25.27 12.64
CA ARG A 21 -12.20 25.55 13.67
C ARG A 21 -12.46 24.80 14.98
N ALA A 22 -13.72 24.64 15.37
CA ALA A 22 -14.06 23.98 16.64
C ALA A 22 -13.67 22.49 16.67
N ARG A 23 -13.73 21.80 15.52
CA ARG A 23 -13.41 20.36 15.44
C ARG A 23 -11.92 20.03 15.54
N LEU A 24 -11.03 21.00 15.31
CA LEU A 24 -9.58 20.77 15.36
C LEU A 24 -8.99 20.81 16.78
N VAL A 25 -9.73 21.34 17.77
CA VAL A 25 -9.23 21.50 19.15
C VAL A 25 -9.54 20.28 20.02
N ALA A 26 -10.50 19.43 19.63
CA ALA A 26 -11.02 18.35 20.48
C ALA A 26 -10.28 17.00 20.39
N SER A 27 -9.15 16.90 19.68
CA SER A 27 -8.43 15.62 19.49
C SER A 27 -7.06 15.53 20.15
N ALA A 28 -6.73 16.44 21.05
CA ALA A 28 -5.47 16.46 21.77
C ALA A 28 -5.63 16.06 23.25
N GLU A 29 -6.12 14.85 23.53
CA GLU A 29 -6.04 14.29 24.89
C GLU A 29 -6.00 12.76 24.88
N THR A 30 -4.80 12.19 24.94
CA THR A 30 -4.58 10.79 25.36
C THR A 30 -3.37 10.74 26.27
N PRO A 31 -3.52 10.45 27.58
CA PRO A 31 -2.39 10.28 28.48
C PRO A 31 -1.79 8.86 28.44
N ALA A 32 -0.46 8.90 28.38
CA ALA A 32 0.60 7.94 28.70
C ALA A 32 0.27 6.53 29.28
N ARG A 33 0.89 5.52 28.65
CA ARG A 33 1.27 4.22 29.23
C ARG A 33 2.32 4.37 30.34
N PRO A 34 2.39 3.40 31.28
CA PRO A 34 3.68 2.98 31.80
C PRO A 34 3.93 1.46 31.74
N VAL A 35 5.15 1.17 31.25
CA VAL A 35 6.17 0.23 31.76
C VAL A 35 5.84 -1.27 31.93
N VAL A 36 6.61 -2.05 31.16
CA VAL A 36 6.78 -3.51 31.18
C VAL A 36 7.61 -3.91 32.40
N THR A 37 7.10 -4.85 33.21
CA THR A 37 7.85 -5.55 34.27
C THR A 37 8.17 -6.98 33.83
N THR A 38 9.44 -7.33 34.01
CA THR A 38 10.15 -8.59 33.76
C THR A 38 9.77 -9.71 34.73
N ARG A 39 9.71 -10.98 34.26
CA ARG A 39 10.29 -12.21 34.84
C ARG A 39 9.80 -13.43 34.05
N GLU A 40 10.71 -14.15 33.39
CA GLU A 40 11.49 -15.29 33.93
C GLU A 40 10.63 -16.54 34.09
N THR A 41 10.72 -17.42 33.07
CA THR A 41 10.45 -18.84 33.23
C THR A 41 11.33 -19.56 32.22
N GLU A 42 12.50 -19.98 32.72
CA GLU A 42 13.29 -21.07 32.17
C GLU A 42 12.48 -22.37 32.35
N PRO A 43 12.54 -23.30 31.38
CA PRO A 43 13.01 -24.61 31.78
C PRO A 43 14.06 -25.17 30.83
N GLU A 44 15.09 -25.66 31.48
CA GLU A 44 16.18 -26.49 31.02
C GLU A 44 15.70 -27.82 30.41
N SER A 45 16.61 -28.42 29.62
CA SER A 45 16.75 -29.86 29.38
C SER A 45 15.90 -30.50 28.26
N SER A 46 16.55 -30.83 27.13
CA SER A 46 17.09 -32.19 26.94
C SER A 46 17.68 -32.39 25.55
N THR A 47 18.99 -32.67 25.54
CA THR A 47 19.78 -33.61 24.73
C THR A 47 19.29 -34.09 23.35
N ALA A 48 20.21 -33.92 22.38
CA ALA A 48 20.50 -34.73 21.18
C ALA A 48 19.38 -34.96 20.15
N GLU A 49 19.63 -34.58 18.90
CA GLU A 49 20.17 -35.49 17.88
C GLU A 49 20.44 -34.69 16.60
N ALA A 50 21.67 -34.77 16.08
CA ALA A 50 21.95 -34.42 14.69
C ALA A 50 21.51 -35.59 13.81
N PRO A 51 20.83 -35.33 12.69
CA PRO A 51 21.55 -35.61 11.45
C PRO A 51 21.32 -34.57 10.35
N ALA A 52 22.37 -34.40 9.56
CA ALA A 52 22.39 -33.69 8.31
C ALA A 52 21.44 -34.31 7.26
N GLN A 53 20.60 -33.48 6.65
CA GLN A 53 20.02 -33.64 5.31
C GLN A 53 20.18 -32.26 4.64
N LYS A 54 21.20 -32.00 3.83
CA LYS A 54 21.49 -32.46 2.46
C LYS A 54 20.34 -32.23 1.47
N SER A 55 20.62 -31.29 0.56
CA SER A 55 20.05 -31.07 -0.78
C SER A 55 18.59 -30.64 -0.83
N GLU A 56 18.37 -29.43 -1.33
CA GLU A 56 17.77 -29.14 -2.65
C GLU A 56 16.39 -28.55 -2.29
N GLU A 57 16.00 -27.34 -2.62
CA GLU A 57 16.18 -26.64 -3.88
C GLU A 57 15.80 -25.19 -3.54
N ALA A 58 16.77 -24.28 -3.57
CA ALA A 58 16.46 -22.86 -3.50
C ALA A 58 15.65 -22.53 -4.77
N PRO A 59 14.40 -22.02 -4.68
CA PRO A 59 13.79 -21.42 -5.85
C PRO A 59 14.67 -20.24 -6.22
N ALA A 60 15.34 -20.38 -7.37
CA ALA A 60 16.26 -19.43 -7.95
C ALA A 60 15.79 -18.01 -7.66
N GLN A 61 16.61 -17.26 -6.92
CA GLN A 61 16.56 -15.80 -6.94
C GLN A 61 16.93 -15.40 -8.38
N ALA A 62 15.93 -15.41 -9.26
CA ALA A 62 16.06 -14.93 -10.62
C ALA A 62 16.25 -13.41 -10.56
N SER A 63 17.51 -13.01 -10.47
CA SER A 63 18.05 -11.74 -10.91
C SER A 63 17.75 -11.56 -12.40
N ALA A 64 16.51 -11.23 -12.76
CA ALA A 64 16.06 -11.23 -14.15
C ALA A 64 15.98 -9.83 -14.78
N SER A 65 17.06 -9.04 -14.75
CA SER A 65 17.22 -7.84 -15.62
C SER A 65 16.19 -6.70 -15.50
N GLU A 66 16.62 -5.51 -15.86
CA GLU A 66 15.80 -4.29 -15.98
C GLU A 66 14.96 -4.39 -17.25
N GLY A 67 13.70 -4.78 -17.08
CA GLY A 67 12.77 -5.00 -18.19
C GLY A 67 11.53 -5.65 -17.63
N GLU A 68 10.37 -5.18 -18.08
CA GLU A 68 9.04 -5.60 -17.63
C GLU A 68 8.96 -7.11 -17.28
N ARG A 69 8.71 -7.43 -16.00
CA ARG A 69 8.67 -8.83 -15.54
C ARG A 69 7.24 -9.24 -15.23
N THR A 70 6.74 -10.22 -15.98
CA THR A 70 5.48 -10.89 -15.66
C THR A 70 5.77 -12.15 -14.84
N ARG A 71 5.09 -12.31 -13.71
CA ARG A 71 5.24 -13.49 -12.84
C ARG A 71 3.90 -13.92 -12.26
N ALA A 72 3.68 -15.23 -12.15
CA ALA A 72 2.55 -15.75 -11.39
C ALA A 72 2.82 -15.54 -9.89
N ALA A 73 1.80 -15.06 -9.16
CA ALA A 73 1.86 -14.89 -7.71
C ALA A 73 0.47 -15.15 -7.10
N HIS A 74 0.43 -15.43 -5.80
CA HIS A 74 -0.84 -15.43 -5.07
C HIS A 74 -1.27 -13.99 -4.80
N CYS A 75 -2.46 -13.61 -5.26
CA CYS A 75 -2.94 -12.23 -5.22
C CYS A 75 -4.13 -12.13 -4.28
N TYR A 76 -3.97 -11.28 -3.26
CA TYR A 76 -5.04 -10.95 -2.32
C TYR A 76 -5.44 -9.50 -2.51
N VAL A 77 -6.71 -9.24 -2.82
CA VAL A 77 -7.25 -7.89 -2.99
C VAL A 77 -8.53 -7.73 -2.17
N LYS A 78 -8.56 -6.71 -1.32
CA LYS A 78 -9.68 -6.31 -0.49
C LYS A 78 -10.10 -4.89 -0.83
N LEU A 79 -11.40 -4.70 -1.05
CA LEU A 79 -12.04 -3.41 -1.31
C LEU A 79 -13.21 -3.20 -0.37
N SER A 80 -13.25 -2.05 0.31
CA SER A 80 -14.32 -1.66 1.23
C SER A 80 -14.66 -2.76 2.24
N GLY A 81 -13.63 -3.43 2.77
CA GLY A 81 -13.77 -4.53 3.73
C GLY A 81 -14.13 -5.89 3.13
N ARG A 82 -14.38 -6.00 1.82
CA ARG A 82 -14.72 -7.25 1.13
C ARG A 82 -13.55 -7.76 0.28
N VAL A 83 -13.28 -9.06 0.37
CA VAL A 83 -12.26 -9.71 -0.47
C VAL A 83 -12.82 -9.86 -1.89
N GLN A 84 -12.15 -9.24 -2.85
CA GLN A 84 -12.52 -9.31 -4.26
C GLN A 84 -11.78 -10.43 -4.99
N THR A 85 -10.56 -10.72 -4.55
CA THR A 85 -9.72 -11.75 -5.15
C THR A 85 -8.82 -12.35 -4.08
N ASN A 86 -8.77 -13.69 -4.08
CA ASN A 86 -7.86 -14.48 -3.27
C ASN A 86 -7.46 -15.72 -4.09
N ALA A 87 -6.62 -15.52 -5.09
CA ALA A 87 -6.28 -16.54 -6.07
C ALA A 87 -4.93 -16.24 -6.73
N THR A 88 -4.38 -17.22 -7.43
CA THR A 88 -3.20 -17.02 -8.28
C THR A 88 -3.54 -16.05 -9.41
N CYS A 89 -2.72 -15.01 -9.58
CA CYS A 89 -2.85 -14.04 -10.66
C CYS A 89 -1.49 -13.74 -11.31
N GLN A 90 -1.50 -13.21 -12.53
CA GLN A 90 -0.28 -12.73 -13.19
C GLN A 90 0.01 -11.32 -12.72
N VAL A 91 1.25 -11.07 -12.32
CA VAL A 91 1.71 -9.78 -11.83
C VAL A 91 2.78 -9.27 -12.79
N GLN A 92 2.48 -8.16 -13.45
CA GLN A 92 3.37 -7.47 -14.37
C GLN A 92 4.02 -6.31 -13.63
N ILE A 93 5.34 -6.35 -13.48
CA ILE A 93 6.12 -5.29 -12.85
C ILE A 93 6.71 -4.44 -13.97
N THR A 94 6.35 -3.17 -13.96
CA THR A 94 6.86 -2.14 -14.88
C THR A 94 7.85 -1.23 -14.14
N GLU A 95 8.51 -0.32 -14.86
CA GLU A 95 9.43 0.65 -14.27
C GLU A 95 8.74 1.54 -13.21
N ASN A 96 7.52 2.00 -13.51
CA ASN A 96 6.80 2.97 -12.69
C ASN A 96 5.59 2.37 -11.96
N GLY A 97 5.41 1.05 -11.97
CA GLY A 97 4.14 0.48 -11.54
C GLY A 97 4.09 -1.03 -11.46
N ILE A 98 2.98 -1.53 -10.96
CA ILE A 98 2.67 -2.95 -10.89
C ILE A 98 1.21 -3.17 -11.30
N ILE A 99 1.00 -4.16 -12.17
CA ILE A 99 -0.33 -4.52 -12.66
C ILE A 99 -0.63 -5.95 -12.23
N PHE A 100 -1.72 -6.13 -11.49
CA PHE A 100 -2.27 -7.43 -11.15
C PHE A 100 -3.35 -7.78 -12.17
N GLN A 101 -3.10 -8.83 -12.95
CA GLN A 101 -4.03 -9.37 -13.92
C GLN A 101 -5.07 -10.23 -13.20
N ILE A 102 -6.09 -9.57 -12.68
CA ILE A 102 -7.24 -10.20 -12.02
C ILE A 102 -8.33 -10.43 -13.07
N PRO A 103 -8.94 -11.62 -13.14
CA PRO A 103 -10.00 -11.91 -14.10
C PRO A 103 -11.12 -10.86 -14.08
N GLY A 104 -11.38 -10.27 -15.24
CA GLY A 104 -12.42 -9.26 -15.45
C GLY A 104 -12.07 -7.83 -15.02
N LYS A 105 -11.14 -7.61 -14.08
CA LYS A 105 -10.79 -6.26 -13.57
C LYS A 105 -9.30 -6.16 -13.24
N PRO A 106 -8.42 -5.75 -14.16
CA PRO A 106 -7.01 -5.55 -13.85
C PRO A 106 -6.84 -4.44 -12.82
N LEU A 107 -5.92 -4.63 -11.88
CA LEU A 107 -5.55 -3.64 -10.87
C LEU A 107 -4.18 -3.06 -11.24
N SER A 108 -4.12 -1.79 -11.64
CA SER A 108 -2.88 -1.04 -11.80
C SER A 108 -2.55 -0.29 -10.52
N ILE A 109 -1.29 -0.32 -10.10
CA ILE A 109 -0.76 0.51 -9.04
C ILE A 109 0.49 1.20 -9.56
N GLU A 110 0.40 2.52 -9.75
CA GLU A 110 1.45 3.34 -10.34
C GLU A 110 2.10 4.22 -9.28
N HIS A 111 3.41 4.37 -9.36
CA HIS A 111 4.16 5.27 -8.50
C HIS A 111 3.90 6.70 -8.94
N VAL A 112 3.50 7.56 -7.99
CA VAL A 112 3.21 8.97 -8.28
C VAL A 112 4.39 9.83 -7.86
N HIS A 113 4.76 9.76 -6.57
CA HIS A 113 5.90 10.50 -6.01
C HIS A 113 6.24 9.96 -4.62
N GLY A 114 7.52 9.98 -4.24
CA GLY A 114 7.95 9.61 -2.89
C GLY A 114 7.48 8.22 -2.47
N ARG A 115 6.64 8.14 -1.42
CA ARG A 115 6.04 6.88 -0.95
C ARG A 115 4.59 6.68 -1.43
N THR A 116 4.08 7.60 -2.24
CA THR A 116 2.70 7.64 -2.70
C THR A 116 2.56 6.91 -4.03
N TRP A 117 1.57 6.03 -4.08
CA TRP A 117 1.17 5.29 -5.27
C TRP A 117 -0.30 5.55 -5.55
N ALA A 118 -0.74 5.45 -6.80
CA ALA A 118 -2.14 5.55 -7.19
C ALA A 118 -2.63 4.17 -7.63
N ALA A 119 -3.76 3.72 -7.09
CA ALA A 119 -4.37 2.45 -7.46
C ALA A 119 -5.60 2.66 -8.34
N THR A 120 -5.73 1.85 -9.39
CA THR A 120 -6.85 1.85 -10.34
C THR A 120 -7.30 0.42 -10.61
N LEU A 121 -8.58 0.11 -10.40
CA LEU A 121 -9.15 -1.21 -10.64
C LEU A 121 -10.17 -1.17 -11.77
N GLY A 122 -9.90 -1.87 -12.87
CA GLY A 122 -10.78 -1.91 -14.05
C GLY A 122 -11.11 -0.51 -14.57
N GLY A 123 -10.12 0.39 -14.58
CA GLY A 123 -10.28 1.79 -15.00
C GLY A 123 -10.86 2.73 -13.93
N ARG A 124 -11.29 2.23 -12.77
CA ARG A 124 -11.78 3.07 -11.67
C ARG A 124 -10.65 3.42 -10.70
N ALA A 125 -10.38 4.70 -10.52
CA ALA A 125 -9.44 5.18 -9.52
C ALA A 125 -9.93 4.83 -8.10
N LEU A 126 -9.05 4.22 -7.31
CA LEU A 126 -9.24 3.88 -5.90
C LEU A 126 -8.57 4.91 -4.98
N GLY A 127 -7.73 5.77 -5.54
CA GLY A 127 -7.03 6.85 -4.84
C GLY A 127 -5.59 6.47 -4.47
N ASN A 128 -5.05 7.22 -3.51
CA ASN A 128 -3.67 7.07 -3.08
C ASN A 128 -3.52 5.87 -2.13
N VAL A 129 -2.45 5.11 -2.36
CA VAL A 129 -2.08 3.93 -1.59
C VAL A 129 -0.60 3.99 -1.25
N TYR A 130 -0.23 3.28 -0.20
CA TYR A 130 1.13 3.26 0.32
C TYR A 130 1.65 1.83 0.31
N LYS A 131 2.89 1.68 -0.15
CA LYS A 131 3.56 0.39 -0.19
C LYS A 131 4.09 0.03 1.20
N SER A 132 3.79 -1.18 1.66
CA SER A 132 4.34 -1.80 2.87
C SER A 132 4.75 -3.23 2.54
N GLY A 133 6.07 -3.49 2.48
CA GLY A 133 6.61 -4.79 2.05
C GLY A 133 6.17 -5.16 0.63
N SER A 134 5.46 -6.27 0.50
CA SER A 134 4.88 -6.77 -0.76
C SER A 134 3.42 -6.34 -0.98
N CYS A 135 2.90 -5.45 -0.13
CA CYS A 135 1.51 -5.01 -0.14
C CYS A 135 1.36 -3.51 -0.36
N TRP A 136 0.18 -3.11 -0.79
CA TRP A 136 -0.25 -1.73 -0.99
C TRP A 136 -1.58 -1.52 -0.27
N GLY A 137 -1.66 -0.48 0.56
CA GLY A 137 -2.83 -0.19 1.37
C GLY A 137 -3.22 1.27 1.30
N GLY A 138 -4.53 1.53 1.34
CA GLY A 138 -5.13 2.86 1.37
C GLY A 138 -6.53 2.81 1.98
N HIS A 139 -7.22 3.95 1.97
CA HIS A 139 -8.57 4.02 2.55
C HIS A 139 -9.55 3.09 1.81
N GLY A 140 -9.96 2.00 2.46
CA GLY A 140 -10.87 1.02 1.87
C GLY A 140 -10.25 0.16 0.74
N PHE A 141 -8.93 0.14 0.58
CA PHE A 141 -8.25 -0.71 -0.39
C PHE A 141 -7.03 -1.38 0.21
N TYR A 142 -6.82 -2.64 -0.13
CA TYR A 142 -5.63 -3.38 0.24
C TYR A 142 -5.32 -4.44 -0.81
N ALA A 143 -4.09 -4.52 -1.28
CA ALA A 143 -3.64 -5.52 -2.23
C ALA A 143 -2.25 -6.04 -1.85
N CYS A 144 -2.04 -7.36 -1.95
CA CYS A 144 -0.75 -8.00 -1.68
C CYS A 144 -0.30 -8.88 -2.83
N LYS A 145 1.01 -8.82 -3.07
CA LYS A 145 1.73 -9.81 -3.85
C LYS A 145 2.22 -10.90 -2.88
N ASN A 146 1.75 -12.12 -3.07
CA ASN A 146 1.90 -13.26 -2.15
C ASN A 146 1.09 -13.06 -0.85
N GLY A 147 -0.23 -12.88 -1.00
CA GLY A 147 -1.17 -12.77 0.12
C GLY A 147 -1.52 -14.09 0.78
#